data_AF-A0A3D3FHR4-F1
#
_entry.id   AF-A0A3D3FHR4-F1
#
_cell.length_a   1.000
_cell.length_b   1.000
_cell.length_c   1.000
_cell.angle_alpha   90.00
_cell.angle_beta   90.00
_cell.angle_gamma   90.00
#
_symmetry.space_group_name_H-M   'P 1'
#
loop_
_entity.id
_entity.type
_entity.pdbx_description
1 polymer ?
#
loop_
_entity_poly.entity_id
_entity_poly.type
_entity_poly.pdbx_seq_one_letter_code
_entity_poly.pdbx_strand_id
1 'polypeptide(L)'
;EITCMDAGTYLEPLKRAFHMKAWRGSSVQYIYACICDAFPTLNRILWLDGDVICRGSLRELWETKMPEACLAAGLDCTPFLALLVDKPFYNTPFYFNAGVLLFDLQNCRRHELQERCRNI
;
A
#
# COMPACT_ATOMS: atom_id res chain seq x y z
N GLU A 1 13.52 -8.03 -17.05
CA GLU A 1 13.80 -9.23 -16.24
C GLU A 1 12.81 -9.26 -15.08
N ILE A 2 12.16 -10.38 -14.81
CA ILE A 2 11.26 -10.54 -13.67
C ILE A 2 12.05 -11.24 -12.58
N THR A 3 12.22 -10.59 -11.42
CA THR A 3 12.87 -11.20 -10.26
C THR A 3 11.79 -11.65 -9.28
N CYS A 4 11.73 -12.95 -9.03
CA CYS A 4 10.89 -13.50 -7.97
C CYS A 4 11.65 -13.46 -6.65
N MET A 5 11.04 -12.91 -5.61
CA MET A 5 11.62 -12.83 -4.28
C MET A 5 10.73 -13.56 -3.28
N ASP A 6 11.33 -14.28 -2.34
CA ASP A 6 10.59 -14.85 -1.22
C ASP A 6 10.11 -13.71 -0.30
N ALA A 7 8.79 -13.60 -0.13
CA ALA A 7 8.19 -12.56 0.70
C ALA A 7 8.54 -12.72 2.19
N GLY A 8 8.79 -13.95 2.65
CA GLY A 8 9.18 -14.24 4.04
C GLY A 8 10.45 -13.51 4.45
N THR A 9 11.40 -13.34 3.53
CA THR A 9 12.65 -12.58 3.75
C THR A 9 12.38 -11.15 4.26
N TYR A 10 11.33 -10.50 3.76
CA TYR A 10 10.95 -9.14 4.17
C TYR A 10 9.92 -9.13 5.29
N LEU A 11 9.00 -10.10 5.32
CA LEU A 11 7.87 -10.12 6.25
C LEU A 11 8.22 -10.70 7.62
N GLU A 12 9.08 -11.72 7.73
CA GLU A 12 9.38 -12.37 9.02
C GLU A 12 10.03 -11.44 10.07
N PRO A 13 10.95 -10.53 9.71
CA PRO A 13 11.45 -9.51 10.64
C PRO A 13 10.32 -8.62 11.16
N LEU A 14 9.42 -8.18 10.27
CA LEU A 14 8.31 -7.27 10.59
C LEU A 14 7.26 -7.96 11.46
N LYS A 15 6.92 -9.21 11.14
CA LYS A 15 6.02 -10.04 11.96
C LYS A 15 6.52 -10.15 13.40
N ARG A 16 7.83 -10.35 13.58
CA ARG A 16 8.45 -10.43 14.91
C ARG A 16 8.47 -9.07 15.60
N ALA A 17 8.90 -8.01 14.91
CA ALA A 17 9.02 -6.67 15.48
C ALA A 17 7.68 -6.06 15.90
N PHE A 18 6.62 -6.30 15.13
CA PHE A 18 5.29 -5.74 15.36
C PHE A 18 4.29 -6.73 15.95
N HIS A 19 4.74 -7.95 16.29
CA HIS A 19 3.88 -9.03 16.76
C HIS A 19 2.62 -9.23 15.88
N MET A 20 2.80 -9.14 14.55
CA MET A 20 1.68 -9.16 13.60
C MET A 20 0.95 -10.50 13.69
N LYS A 21 -0.32 -10.45 14.08
CA LYS A 21 -1.19 -11.63 14.07
C LYS A 21 -1.68 -11.85 12.64
N ALA A 22 -1.56 -13.07 12.13
CA ALA A 22 -2.19 -13.41 10.86
C ALA A 22 -3.71 -13.34 11.02
N TRP A 23 -4.39 -12.65 10.10
CA TRP A 23 -5.85 -12.67 10.01
C TRP A 23 -6.27 -13.46 8.78
N ARG A 24 -7.10 -14.50 8.98
CA ARG A 24 -7.48 -15.46 7.91
C ARG A 24 -6.29 -15.99 7.10
N GLY A 25 -5.15 -16.19 7.77
CA GLY A 25 -3.94 -16.73 7.15
C GLY A 25 -3.07 -15.71 6.39
N SER A 26 -3.48 -14.43 6.30
CA SER A 26 -2.67 -13.39 5.66
C SER A 26 -2.17 -12.36 6.67
N SER A 27 -0.89 -12.00 6.54
CA SER A 27 -0.27 -10.83 7.19
C SER A 27 0.09 -9.75 6.17
N VAL A 28 -0.21 -9.99 4.88
CA VAL A 28 0.21 -9.13 3.77
C VAL A 28 -0.44 -7.75 3.87
N GLN A 29 -1.65 -7.64 4.44
CA GLN A 29 -2.32 -6.35 4.63
C GLN A 29 -1.54 -5.39 5.54
N TYR A 30 -0.73 -5.92 6.46
CA TYR A 30 0.12 -5.09 7.32
C TYR A 30 1.31 -4.51 6.57
N ILE A 31 1.68 -5.07 5.40
CA ILE A 31 2.84 -4.60 4.64
C ILE A 31 2.70 -3.15 4.23
N TYR A 32 1.48 -2.66 3.98
CA TYR A 32 1.23 -1.26 3.64
C TYR A 32 1.64 -0.32 4.78
N ALA A 33 1.35 -0.71 6.03
CA ALA A 33 1.71 0.07 7.20
C ALA A 33 3.21 0.04 7.50
N CYS A 34 3.92 -1.01 7.09
CA CYS A 34 5.36 -1.17 7.28
C CYS A 34 6.19 -1.16 5.98
N ILE A 35 5.66 -0.57 4.91
CA ILE A 35 6.25 -0.69 3.57
C ILE A 35 7.64 -0.05 3.49
N CYS A 36 7.88 0.99 4.29
CA CYS A 36 9.18 1.63 4.39
C CYS A 36 10.22 0.74 5.10
N ASP A 37 9.81 0.00 6.13
CA ASP A 37 10.69 -0.97 6.80
C ASP A 37 10.91 -2.22 5.96
N ALA A 38 9.88 -2.67 5.22
CA ALA A 38 9.98 -3.80 4.31
C ALA A 38 10.96 -3.52 3.15
N PHE A 39 10.95 -2.29 2.64
CA PHE A 39 11.76 -1.86 1.51
C PHE A 39 12.51 -0.55 1.81
N PRO A 40 13.54 -0.61 2.68
CA PRO A 40 14.19 0.60 3.22
C PRO A 40 14.95 1.40 2.16
N THR A 41 15.39 0.77 1.08
CA THR A 41 16.22 1.40 0.04
C THR A 41 15.42 1.89 -1.16
N LEU A 42 14.16 1.45 -1.32
CA LEU A 42 13.34 1.83 -2.48
C LEU A 42 12.70 3.19 -2.26
N ASN A 43 12.62 4.02 -3.31
CA ASN A 43 11.97 5.33 -3.25
C ASN A 43 10.52 5.32 -3.72
N ARG A 44 10.12 4.34 -4.52
CA ARG A 44 8.79 4.26 -5.14
C ARG A 44 8.44 2.80 -5.41
N ILE A 45 7.17 2.44 -5.23
CA ILE A 45 6.64 1.11 -5.49
C ILE A 45 5.31 1.23 -6.23
N LEU A 46 5.17 0.52 -7.35
CA LEU A 46 3.86 0.21 -7.94
C LEU A 46 3.47 -1.20 -7.49
N TRP A 47 2.48 -1.27 -6.62
CA TRP A 47 1.92 -2.51 -6.08
C TRP A 47 0.76 -2.98 -6.94
N LEU A 48 0.74 -4.28 -7.25
CA LEU A 48 -0.32 -4.95 -8.00
C LEU A 48 -0.67 -6.25 -7.27
N ASP A 49 -1.96 -6.49 -7.06
CA ASP A 49 -2.43 -7.78 -6.57
C ASP A 49 -2.13 -8.91 -7.58
N GLY A 50 -1.96 -10.13 -7.06
CA GLY A 50 -1.54 -11.29 -7.86
C GLY A 50 -2.55 -11.72 -8.93
N ASP A 51 -3.79 -11.23 -8.86
CA ASP A 51 -4.86 -11.47 -9.83
C ASP A 51 -5.06 -10.32 -10.83
N VAL A 52 -4.21 -9.28 -10.79
CA VAL A 52 -4.27 -8.16 -11.74
C VAL A 52 -3.77 -8.59 -13.11
N ILE A 53 -4.62 -8.48 -14.13
CA ILE A 53 -4.24 -8.69 -15.53
C ILE A 53 -3.84 -7.36 -16.18
N CYS A 54 -2.54 -7.18 -16.42
CA CYS A 54 -2.02 -5.99 -17.11
C CYS A 54 -2.15 -6.12 -18.63
N ARG A 55 -3.09 -5.37 -19.21
CA ARG A 55 -3.36 -5.38 -20.67
C ARG A 55 -2.59 -4.33 -21.47
N GLY A 56 -1.79 -3.50 -20.82
CA GLY A 56 -1.09 -2.37 -21.43
C GLY A 56 0.12 -1.92 -20.62
N SER A 57 0.74 -0.83 -21.06
CA SER A 57 1.89 -0.24 -20.37
C SER A 57 1.50 0.32 -19.00
N LEU A 58 2.31 0.03 -17.99
CA LEU A 58 2.17 0.60 -16.64
C LEU A 58 2.89 1.96 -16.49
N ARG A 59 3.47 2.48 -17.58
CA ARG A 59 4.30 3.68 -17.56
C ARG A 59 3.56 4.90 -17.00
N GLU A 60 2.34 5.13 -17.45
CA GLU A 60 1.54 6.30 -17.01
C GLU A 60 1.22 6.24 -15.51
N LEU A 61 0.91 5.04 -14.99
CA LEU A 61 0.75 4.82 -13.56
C LEU A 61 2.06 5.13 -12.84
N TRP A 62 3.17 4.53 -13.26
CA TRP A 62 4.48 4.74 -12.62
C TRP A 62 4.94 6.20 -12.61
N GLU A 63 4.73 6.92 -13.72
CA GLU A 63 5.12 8.32 -13.91
C GLU A 63 4.11 9.33 -13.34
N THR A 64 3.03 8.84 -12.70
CA THR A 64 2.05 9.71 -12.05
C THR A 64 2.75 10.62 -11.03
N LYS A 65 2.48 11.93 -11.17
CA LYS A 65 3.06 12.96 -10.31
C LYS A 65 2.39 12.92 -8.94
N MET A 66 3.20 12.75 -7.91
CA MET A 66 2.78 12.65 -6.51
C MET A 66 3.57 13.65 -5.65
N PRO A 67 3.35 14.96 -5.80
CA PRO A 67 4.22 15.98 -5.21
C PRO A 67 4.39 15.80 -3.69
N GLU A 68 3.28 15.88 -2.95
CA GLU A 68 3.28 15.72 -1.48
C GLU A 68 2.57 14.42 -1.04
N ALA A 69 2.07 13.64 -1.99
CA ALA A 69 1.30 12.44 -1.68
C ALA A 69 2.23 11.26 -1.38
N CYS A 70 1.94 10.53 -0.29
CA CYS A 70 2.59 9.25 0.04
C CYS A 70 2.06 8.08 -0.81
N LEU A 71 0.79 8.16 -1.21
CA LEU A 71 0.06 7.08 -1.87
C LEU A 71 -0.90 7.66 -2.91
N ALA A 72 -0.94 7.04 -4.09
CA ALA A 72 -2.01 7.21 -5.05
C ALA A 72 -2.74 5.87 -5.24
N ALA A 73 -4.07 5.93 -5.28
CA ALA A 73 -4.95 4.77 -5.36
C ALA A 73 -6.13 5.05 -6.28
N GLY A 74 -6.64 4.00 -6.93
CA GLY A 74 -7.88 4.08 -7.70
C GLY A 74 -9.10 4.03 -6.78
N LEU A 75 -10.07 4.92 -7.01
CA LEU A 75 -11.38 4.80 -6.36
C LEU A 75 -12.02 3.46 -6.74
N ASP A 76 -12.71 2.84 -5.79
CA ASP A 76 -13.40 1.59 -6.10
C ASP A 76 -14.58 1.84 -7.06
N CYS A 77 -14.82 0.88 -7.95
CA CYS A 77 -15.66 1.00 -9.14
C CYS A 77 -17.16 1.03 -8.84
N THR A 78 -17.57 0.93 -7.56
CA THR A 78 -18.95 1.20 -7.15
C THR A 78 -19.05 2.65 -6.66
N PRO A 79 -19.38 3.63 -7.53
CA PRO A 79 -19.50 5.03 -7.14
C PRO A 79 -20.50 5.24 -5.99
N PHE A 80 -21.50 4.35 -5.85
CA PHE A 80 -22.45 4.38 -4.75
C PHE A 80 -21.84 4.00 -3.37
N LEU A 81 -20.84 3.12 -3.33
CA LEU A 81 -20.14 2.74 -2.09
C LEU A 81 -18.98 3.68 -1.78
N ALA A 82 -18.31 4.20 -2.82
CA ALA A 82 -17.19 5.12 -2.65
C ALA A 82 -17.59 6.51 -2.14
N LEU A 83 -18.85 6.95 -2.36
CA LEU A 83 -19.38 8.25 -1.94
C LEU A 83 -20.22 8.20 -0.65
N LEU A 84 -20.58 7.01 -0.17
CA LEU A 84 -21.34 6.77 1.06
C LEU A 84 -20.52 5.96 2.07
N VAL A 85 -19.25 6.32 2.21
CA VAL A 85 -18.40 5.72 3.25
C VAL A 85 -18.91 6.10 4.64
N ASP A 86 -18.96 5.11 5.51
CA ASP A 86 -19.33 5.28 6.91
C ASP A 86 -18.26 6.12 7.62
N LYS A 87 -18.52 7.43 7.76
CA LYS A 87 -17.60 8.42 8.38
C LYS A 87 -17.05 7.98 9.74
N PRO A 88 -17.82 7.31 10.64
CA PRO A 88 -17.31 6.67 11.84
C PRO A 88 -16.10 5.76 11.64
N PHE A 89 -16.00 5.08 10.50
CA PHE A 89 -14.90 4.15 10.18
C PHE A 89 -13.85 4.77 9.26
N TYR A 90 -14.24 5.72 8.40
CA TYR A 90 -13.34 6.35 7.44
C TYR A 90 -13.28 7.87 7.66
N ASN A 91 -12.09 8.37 7.98
CA ASN A 91 -11.83 9.82 8.05
C ASN A 91 -11.65 10.46 6.64
N THR A 92 -12.24 9.85 5.62
CA THR A 92 -12.20 10.28 4.21
C THR A 92 -13.57 10.00 3.59
N PRO A 93 -14.07 10.87 2.68
CA PRO A 93 -15.31 10.62 1.97
C PRO A 93 -15.14 9.65 0.79
N PHE A 94 -13.97 9.03 0.65
CA PHE A 94 -13.64 8.15 -0.48
C PHE A 94 -13.15 6.79 0.02
N TYR A 95 -13.72 5.73 -0.55
CA TYR A 95 -13.13 4.39 -0.50
C TYR A 95 -12.32 4.13 -1.77
N PHE A 96 -11.12 3.57 -1.61
CA PHE A 96 -10.25 3.19 -2.72
C PHE A 96 -9.96 1.69 -2.66
N ASN A 97 -9.78 1.09 -3.83
CA ASN A 97 -9.35 -0.30 -3.93
C ASN A 97 -7.83 -0.39 -3.67
N ALA A 98 -7.41 -1.40 -2.92
CA ALA A 98 -6.01 -1.58 -2.53
C ALA A 98 -5.21 -2.53 -3.44
N GLY A 99 -5.81 -3.03 -4.52
CA GLY A 99 -5.16 -3.99 -5.42
C GLY A 99 -4.27 -3.37 -6.49
N VAL A 100 -4.36 -2.04 -6.68
CA VAL A 100 -3.41 -1.28 -7.49
C VAL A 100 -3.07 0.02 -6.75
N LEU A 101 -1.84 0.11 -6.25
CA LEU A 101 -1.37 1.23 -5.44
C LEU A 101 -0.02 1.74 -5.91
N LEU A 102 0.16 3.05 -5.94
CA LEU A 102 1.45 3.68 -6.19
C LEU A 102 1.92 4.38 -4.91
N PHE A 103 3.02 3.91 -4.34
CA PHE A 103 3.64 4.48 -3.16
C PHE A 103 4.82 5.35 -3.53
N ASP A 104 4.90 6.53 -2.92
CA ASP A 104 6.09 7.36 -2.87
C ASP A 104 6.72 7.23 -1.48
N LEU A 105 7.75 6.38 -1.36
CA LEU A 105 8.36 6.04 -0.09
C LEU A 105 9.23 7.17 0.47
N GLN A 106 9.66 8.12 -0.37
CA GLN A 106 10.32 9.32 0.12
C GLN A 106 9.33 10.19 0.88
N ASN A 107 8.13 10.40 0.30
CA ASN A 107 7.06 11.11 1.00
C ASN A 107 6.58 10.34 2.24
N CYS A 108 6.43 9.01 2.17
CA CYS A 108 6.07 8.21 3.35
C CYS A 108 7.02 8.44 4.52
N ARG A 109 8.34 8.44 4.27
CA ARG A 109 9.35 8.71 5.29
C ARG A 109 9.33 10.16 5.76
N ARG A 110 9.24 11.12 4.85
CA ARG A 110 9.18 12.55 5.17
C ARG A 110 7.97 12.91 6.06
N HIS A 111 6.85 12.19 5.88
CA HIS A 111 5.62 12.39 6.65
C HIS A 111 5.45 11.43 7.82
N GLU A 112 6.48 10.62 8.14
CA GLU A 112 6.48 9.68 9.26
C GLU A 112 5.23 8.78 9.25
N LEU A 113 4.81 8.35 8.05
CA LEU A 113 3.53 7.66 7.85
C LEU A 113 3.48 6.39 8.71
N GLN A 114 4.59 5.66 8.76
CA GLN A 114 4.66 4.40 9.47
C GLN A 114 4.60 4.58 10.99
N GLU A 115 5.29 5.58 11.54
CA GLU A 115 5.22 5.94 12.95
C GLU A 115 3.79 6.30 13.35
N ARG A 116 3.09 7.05 12.49
CA ARG A 116 1.68 7.40 12.70
C ARG A 116 0.79 6.17 12.71
N CYS A 117 1.02 5.19 11.83
CA CYS A 117 0.26 3.93 11.82
C CYS A 117 0.51 3.06 13.06
N ARG A 118 1.66 3.15 13.72
CA ARG A 118 1.95 2.39 14.96
C ARG A 118 1.22 2.94 16.19
N ASN A 119 0.75 4.19 16.14
CA ASN A 119 0.15 4.89 17.27
C ASN A 119 -1.39 4.90 17.25
N ILE A 120 -2.01 4.19 16.30
CA ILE A 120 -3.48 4.02 16.18
C ILE A 120 -3.84 2.66 16.76
#